data_AF-A0A382MQI3-F1
#
_entry.id   AF-A0A382MQI3-F1
#
_cell.length_a   1.000
_cell.length_b   1.000
_cell.length_c   1.000
_cell.angle_alpha   90.00
_cell.angle_beta   90.00
_cell.angle_gamma   90.00
#
_symmetry.space_group_name_H-M   'P 1'
#
loop_
_entity.id
_entity.type
_entity.pdbx_description
1 polymer ?
#
loop_
_entity_poly.entity_id
_entity_poly.type
_entity_poly.pdbx_seq_one_letter_code
_entity_poly.pdbx_strand_id
1 'polypeptide(L)'
;MIVIKQWPVFFLLLAFAIAPLFHGVQADVLVAIHILVLVVFFKVFLDSYQKLRIPYNSVSISIFLFYLWMALSISWSPAPSISLHIFVWLSIFPICFYIYSLKQPGDWPYLSVGIFCVTLIFALIGIGQHFFLNVMPKSFFLTRNTHGAMLNLIALPATACYISPKKLNYRISIIWGIVLFVLFFAIFQTSSKGAIISFCLG
;
A
#
# COMPACT_ATOMS: atom_id res chain seq x y z
N MET A 1 20.45 9.22 15.96
CA MET A 1 20.35 10.02 14.71
C MET A 1 19.83 9.24 13.48
N ILE A 2 19.37 7.99 13.63
CA ILE A 2 18.81 7.18 12.52
C ILE A 2 17.28 7.36 12.42
N VAL A 3 16.60 7.55 13.54
CA VAL A 3 15.14 7.68 13.62
C VAL A 3 14.64 8.90 12.82
N ILE A 4 15.27 10.08 12.95
CA ILE A 4 14.87 11.33 12.24
C ILE A 4 14.93 11.20 10.70
N LYS A 5 15.79 10.33 10.17
CA LYS A 5 15.94 10.14 8.72
C LYS A 5 14.80 9.30 8.10
N GLN A 6 14.14 8.49 8.92
CA GLN A 6 13.14 7.50 8.50
C GLN A 6 11.69 7.97 8.60
N TRP A 7 11.43 9.22 8.99
CA TRP A 7 10.07 9.75 9.16
C TRP A 7 9.18 9.63 7.92
N PRO A 8 9.69 9.80 6.67
CA PRO A 8 8.93 9.49 5.46
C PRO A 8 8.37 8.07 5.39
N VAL A 9 9.17 7.08 5.82
CA VAL A 9 8.77 5.67 5.82
C VAL A 9 7.71 5.43 6.90
N PHE A 10 7.90 6.00 8.09
CA PHE A 10 6.92 5.92 9.16
C PHE A 10 5.56 6.49 8.75
N PHE A 11 5.54 7.67 8.13
CA PHE A 11 4.31 8.29 7.66
C PHE A 11 3.62 7.52 6.54
N LEU A 12 4.37 6.94 5.60
CA LEU A 12 3.78 6.07 4.59
C LEU A 12 3.21 4.77 5.18
N LEU A 13 3.91 4.19 6.16
CA LEU A 13 3.45 2.99 6.88
C LEU A 13 2.20 3.29 7.71
N LEU A 14 2.16 4.46 8.35
CA LEU A 14 1.01 4.95 9.09
C LEU A 14 -0.20 5.18 8.15
N ALA A 15 0.02 5.82 6.99
CA ALA A 15 -1.01 5.96 5.95
C ALA A 15 -1.54 4.60 5.50
N PHE A 16 -0.66 3.63 5.26
CA PHE A 16 -1.04 2.27 4.88
C PHE A 16 -1.83 1.55 5.97
N ALA A 17 -1.45 1.68 7.24
CA ALA A 17 -2.14 1.05 8.36
C ALA A 17 -3.52 1.67 8.63
N ILE A 18 -3.68 2.97 8.40
CA ILE A 18 -4.95 3.68 8.63
C ILE A 18 -5.90 3.53 7.44
N ALA A 19 -5.40 3.33 6.21
CA ALA A 19 -6.23 3.26 5.00
C ALA A 19 -7.41 2.25 5.08
N PRO A 20 -7.25 1.04 5.64
CA PRO A 20 -8.36 0.08 5.76
C PRO A 20 -9.47 0.49 6.73
N LEU A 21 -9.21 1.43 7.64
CA LEU A 21 -10.22 1.95 8.58
C LEU A 21 -11.26 2.84 7.88
N PHE A 22 -11.02 3.23 6.63
CA PHE A 22 -11.94 4.07 5.88
C PHE A 22 -13.14 3.28 5.35
N HIS A 23 -14.34 3.59 5.85
CA HIS A 23 -15.61 3.05 5.36
C HIS A 23 -16.49 4.15 4.71
N GLY A 24 -15.92 4.86 3.73
CA GLY A 24 -16.65 5.77 2.83
C GLY A 24 -16.94 7.16 3.41
N VAL A 25 -17.61 7.27 4.54
CA VAL A 25 -18.17 8.55 5.03
C VAL A 25 -17.16 9.40 5.83
N GLN A 26 -16.04 8.81 6.26
CA GLN A 26 -15.04 9.48 7.11
C GLN A 26 -14.03 10.28 6.27
N ALA A 27 -14.49 11.39 5.68
CA ALA A 27 -13.64 12.32 4.93
C ALA A 27 -12.42 12.80 5.75
N ASP A 28 -12.58 12.94 7.06
CA ASP A 28 -11.52 13.42 7.97
C ASP A 28 -10.28 12.53 7.98
N VAL A 29 -10.48 11.20 8.00
CA VAL A 29 -9.39 10.22 8.01
C VAL A 29 -8.65 10.23 6.67
N LEU A 30 -9.40 10.35 5.58
CA LEU A 30 -8.83 10.44 4.24
C LEU A 30 -8.03 11.73 4.04
N VAL A 31 -8.53 12.86 4.54
CA VAL A 31 -7.82 14.14 4.54
C VAL A 31 -6.55 14.04 5.38
N ALA A 32 -6.59 13.39 6.55
CA ALA A 32 -5.41 13.16 7.36
C ALA A 32 -4.35 12.33 6.61
N ILE A 33 -4.74 11.27 5.91
CA ILE A 33 -3.84 10.47 5.06
C ILE A 33 -3.24 11.33 3.94
N HIS A 34 -4.05 12.14 3.25
CA HIS A 34 -3.58 13.04 2.19
C HIS A 34 -2.57 14.06 2.72
N ILE A 35 -2.85 14.70 3.86
CA ILE A 35 -1.92 15.62 4.52
C ILE A 35 -0.62 14.91 4.84
N LEU A 36 -0.69 13.69 5.37
CA LEU A 36 0.48 12.88 5.70
C LEU A 36 1.36 12.62 4.47
N VAL A 37 0.75 12.18 3.37
CA VAL A 37 1.43 11.90 2.10
C VAL A 37 2.03 13.18 1.50
N LEU A 38 1.29 14.30 1.54
CA LEU A 38 1.78 15.60 1.08
C LEU A 38 2.96 16.11 1.90
N VAL A 39 2.91 16.01 3.24
CA VAL A 39 4.03 16.39 4.11
C VAL A 39 5.28 15.59 3.75
N VAL A 40 5.13 14.28 3.52
CA VAL A 40 6.24 13.44 3.06
C VAL A 40 6.76 13.88 1.69
N PHE A 41 5.86 14.16 0.74
CA PHE A 41 6.22 14.63 -0.59
C PHE A 41 7.00 15.94 -0.54
N PHE A 42 6.50 16.97 0.12
CA PHE A 42 7.16 18.28 0.20
C PHE A 42 8.54 18.16 0.84
N LYS A 43 8.69 17.35 1.89
CA LYS A 43 9.99 17.12 2.52
C LYS A 43 10.97 16.43 1.58
N VAL A 44 10.55 15.33 0.93
CA VAL A 44 11.39 14.60 -0.02
C VAL A 44 11.75 15.47 -1.22
N PHE A 45 10.82 16.30 -1.67
CA PHE A 45 11.05 17.27 -2.73
C PHE A 45 12.08 18.34 -2.34
N LEU A 46 11.95 18.94 -1.15
CA LEU A 46 12.90 19.94 -0.63
C LEU A 46 14.32 19.35 -0.45
N ASP A 47 14.43 18.14 0.08
CA ASP A 47 15.72 17.45 0.20
C ASP A 47 16.34 17.14 -1.18
N SER A 48 15.50 16.83 -2.16
CA SER A 48 15.93 16.51 -3.54
C SER A 48 16.27 17.76 -4.35
N TYR A 49 15.85 18.96 -3.93
CA TYR A 49 16.14 20.22 -4.63
C TYR A 49 17.64 20.46 -4.85
N GLN A 50 18.49 19.99 -3.92
CA GLN A 50 19.95 20.11 -4.04
C GLN A 50 20.54 19.23 -5.16
N LYS A 51 19.84 18.18 -5.60
CA LYS A 51 20.22 17.26 -6.67
C LYS A 51 18.96 16.76 -7.39
N LEU A 52 18.23 17.66 -8.06
CA LEU A 52 16.99 17.33 -8.77
C LEU A 52 17.23 16.22 -9.80
N ARG A 53 16.85 15.00 -9.42
CA ARG A 53 16.84 13.82 -10.30
C ARG A 53 15.39 13.47 -10.57
N ILE A 54 14.72 14.29 -11.37
CA ILE A 54 13.37 13.96 -11.83
C ILE A 54 13.50 12.78 -12.80
N PRO A 55 12.77 11.66 -12.59
CA PRO A 55 12.77 10.55 -13.52
C PRO A 55 12.13 10.96 -14.85
N TYR A 56 12.95 11.23 -15.88
CA TYR A 56 12.46 11.40 -17.25
C TYR A 56 12.27 10.03 -17.91
N ASN A 57 11.21 9.32 -17.51
CA ASN A 57 10.80 8.04 -18.08
C ASN A 57 9.43 8.19 -18.76
N SER A 58 9.16 7.37 -19.77
CA SER A 58 7.86 7.33 -20.48
C SER A 58 6.68 7.23 -19.51
N VAL A 59 6.80 6.39 -18.45
CA VAL A 59 5.80 6.24 -17.40
C VAL A 59 5.50 7.56 -16.65
N SER A 60 6.54 8.32 -16.33
CA SER A 60 6.40 9.62 -15.63
C SER A 60 5.64 10.62 -16.50
N ILE A 61 5.94 10.65 -17.80
CA ILE A 61 5.26 11.50 -18.79
C ILE A 61 3.81 11.07 -18.96
N SER A 62 3.53 9.77 -19.06
CA SER A 62 2.15 9.25 -19.16
C SER A 62 1.33 9.57 -17.92
N ILE A 63 1.88 9.41 -16.72
CA ILE A 63 1.21 9.76 -15.47
C ILE A 63 0.89 11.27 -15.45
N PHE A 64 1.86 12.12 -15.82
CA PHE A 64 1.66 13.56 -15.88
C PHE A 64 0.58 13.97 -16.89
N LEU A 65 0.64 13.44 -18.12
CA LEU A 65 -0.35 13.72 -19.17
C LEU A 65 -1.74 13.24 -18.77
N PHE A 66 -1.85 12.05 -18.18
CA PHE A 66 -3.11 11.53 -17.66
C PHE A 66 -3.70 12.46 -16.59
N TYR A 67 -2.87 12.96 -15.68
CA TYR A 67 -3.31 13.90 -14.65
C TYR A 67 -3.73 15.26 -15.20
N LEU A 68 -2.97 15.78 -16.17
CA LEU A 68 -3.29 17.03 -16.85
C LEU A 68 -4.64 16.91 -17.57
N TRP A 69 -4.86 15.80 -18.27
CA TRP A 69 -6.15 15.51 -18.90
C TRP A 69 -7.29 15.41 -17.88
N MET A 70 -7.08 14.70 -16.77
CA MET A 70 -8.07 14.59 -15.69
C MET A 70 -8.44 15.96 -15.13
N ALA A 71 -7.46 16.83 -14.89
CA ALA A 71 -7.69 18.18 -14.39
C ALA A 71 -8.53 19.03 -15.36
N LEU A 72 -8.21 18.98 -16.66
CA LEU A 72 -8.98 19.67 -17.70
C LEU A 72 -10.41 19.12 -17.82
N SER A 73 -10.58 17.80 -17.63
CA SER A 73 -11.88 17.12 -17.71
C SER A 73 -12.84 17.52 -16.58
N ILE A 74 -12.35 18.10 -15.47
CA ILE A 74 -13.20 18.57 -14.36
C ILE A 74 -14.18 19.64 -14.86
N SER A 75 -13.69 20.59 -15.68
CA SER A 75 -14.50 21.70 -16.19
C SER A 75 -15.58 21.27 -17.19
N TRP A 76 -15.45 20.09 -17.80
CA TRP A 76 -16.44 19.50 -18.70
C TRP A 76 -17.32 18.44 -18.04
N SER A 77 -17.13 18.18 -16.75
CA SER A 77 -17.92 17.20 -16.03
C SER A 77 -19.33 17.74 -15.70
N PRO A 78 -20.39 16.94 -15.84
CA PRO A 78 -21.73 17.32 -15.39
C PRO A 78 -21.82 17.53 -13.87
N ALA A 79 -20.85 17.02 -13.09
CA ALA A 79 -20.75 17.23 -11.66
C ALA A 79 -19.32 17.61 -11.24
N PRO A 80 -18.92 18.89 -11.43
CA PRO A 80 -17.53 19.34 -11.18
C PRO A 80 -17.06 19.12 -9.73
N SER A 81 -17.95 19.26 -8.75
CA SER A 81 -17.62 19.10 -7.32
C SER A 81 -17.21 17.66 -6.97
N ILE A 82 -17.91 16.67 -7.50
CA ILE A 82 -17.59 15.24 -7.30
C ILE A 82 -16.33 14.87 -8.08
N SER A 83 -16.21 15.38 -9.31
CA SER A 83 -15.01 15.17 -10.13
C SER A 83 -13.75 15.73 -9.45
N LEU A 84 -13.83 16.90 -8.81
CA LEU A 84 -12.74 17.48 -8.03
C LEU A 84 -12.36 16.60 -6.84
N HIS A 85 -13.33 16.07 -6.10
CA HIS A 85 -13.06 15.15 -4.99
C HIS A 85 -12.33 13.89 -5.46
N ILE A 86 -12.77 13.31 -6.57
CA ILE A 86 -12.12 12.13 -7.17
C ILE A 86 -10.72 12.47 -7.66
N PHE A 87 -10.53 13.63 -8.30
CA PHE A 87 -9.22 14.10 -8.77
C PHE A 87 -8.23 14.25 -7.63
N VAL A 88 -8.64 14.92 -6.54
CA VAL A 88 -7.81 15.05 -5.33
C VAL A 88 -7.51 13.68 -4.74
N TRP A 89 -8.52 12.81 -4.64
CA TRP A 89 -8.33 11.48 -4.07
C TRP A 89 -7.34 10.62 -4.87
N LEU A 90 -7.46 10.62 -6.19
CA LEU A 90 -6.60 9.85 -7.05
C LEU A 90 -5.14 10.36 -6.97
N SER A 91 -4.94 11.66 -6.63
CA SER A 91 -3.63 12.32 -6.64
C SER A 91 -2.60 11.69 -5.70
N ILE A 92 -3.03 10.88 -4.73
CA ILE A 92 -2.13 10.05 -3.93
C ILE A 92 -1.22 9.18 -4.81
N PHE A 93 -1.74 8.61 -5.91
CA PHE A 93 -0.98 7.71 -6.77
C PHE A 93 0.25 8.36 -7.43
N PRO A 94 0.11 9.48 -8.19
CA PRO A 94 1.28 10.15 -8.76
C PRO A 94 2.20 10.68 -7.67
N ILE A 95 1.66 11.21 -6.56
CA ILE A 95 2.49 11.70 -5.46
C ILE A 95 3.38 10.57 -4.91
N CYS A 96 2.81 9.39 -4.62
CA CYS A 96 3.57 8.22 -4.19
C CYS A 96 4.63 7.80 -5.21
N PHE A 97 4.30 7.79 -6.51
CA PHE A 97 5.26 7.48 -7.58
C PHE A 97 6.44 8.47 -7.61
N TYR A 98 6.18 9.77 -7.49
CA TYR A 98 7.22 10.78 -7.45
C TYR A 98 8.04 10.73 -6.16
N ILE A 99 7.42 10.48 -4.99
CA ILE A 99 8.15 10.23 -3.73
C ILE A 99 9.15 9.09 -3.92
N TYR A 100 8.68 7.97 -4.49
CA TYR A 100 9.51 6.79 -4.74
C TYR A 100 10.67 7.09 -5.67
N SER A 101 10.42 7.84 -6.74
CA SER A 101 11.44 8.15 -7.73
C SER A 101 12.48 9.16 -7.26
N LEU A 102 12.09 10.11 -6.40
CA LEU A 102 12.97 11.17 -5.91
C LEU A 102 13.90 10.70 -4.78
N LYS A 103 13.53 9.69 -3.98
CA LYS A 103 14.32 9.23 -2.83
C LYS A 103 15.10 7.95 -3.14
N GLN A 104 16.43 8.00 -3.05
CA GLN A 104 17.33 6.86 -3.29
C GLN A 104 17.05 5.62 -2.41
N PRO A 105 17.36 4.39 -2.89
CA PRO A 105 16.91 3.09 -2.38
C PRO A 105 17.32 2.72 -0.94
N GLY A 106 18.14 3.51 -0.25
CA GLY A 106 18.77 3.12 1.03
C GLY A 106 17.79 2.83 2.19
N ASP A 107 16.65 3.53 2.26
CA ASP A 107 15.70 3.43 3.38
C ASP A 107 14.43 2.61 3.05
N TRP A 108 14.24 2.18 1.80
CA TRP A 108 13.03 1.50 1.32
C TRP A 108 12.83 0.06 1.80
N PRO A 109 13.87 -0.74 2.12
CA PRO A 109 13.67 -2.06 2.70
C PRO A 109 12.83 -2.02 3.98
N TYR A 110 12.97 -0.96 4.79
CA TYR A 110 12.16 -0.77 6.00
C TYR A 110 10.68 -0.55 5.71
N LEU A 111 10.33 0.10 4.59
CA LEU A 111 8.94 0.25 4.19
C LEU A 111 8.33 -1.10 3.79
N SER A 112 9.05 -1.89 2.99
CA SER A 112 8.59 -3.21 2.56
C SER A 112 8.41 -4.16 3.75
N VAL A 113 9.38 -4.20 4.66
CA VAL A 113 9.28 -4.96 5.92
C VAL A 113 8.12 -4.45 6.77
N GLY A 114 7.94 -3.13 6.87
CA GLY A 114 6.86 -2.51 7.62
C GLY A 114 5.47 -2.86 7.09
N ILE A 115 5.27 -2.76 5.78
CA ILE A 115 4.04 -3.18 5.09
C ILE A 115 3.77 -4.66 5.37
N PHE A 116 4.79 -5.51 5.27
CA PHE A 116 4.66 -6.93 5.56
C PHE A 116 4.25 -7.20 7.01
N CYS A 117 4.83 -6.51 7.99
CA CYS A 117 4.45 -6.62 9.40
C CYS A 117 3.01 -6.17 9.65
N VAL A 118 2.57 -5.04 9.06
CA VAL A 118 1.19 -4.56 9.19
C VAL A 118 0.20 -5.57 8.59
N THR A 119 0.53 -6.13 7.44
CA THR A 119 -0.30 -7.15 6.79
C THR A 119 -0.38 -8.43 7.61
N LEU A 120 0.72 -8.84 8.25
CA LEU A 120 0.70 -9.97 9.17
C LEU A 120 -0.24 -9.71 10.36
N ILE A 121 -0.23 -8.50 10.92
CA ILE A 121 -1.18 -8.11 11.98
C ILE A 121 -2.62 -8.21 11.46
N PHE A 122 -2.91 -7.71 10.26
CA PHE A 122 -4.24 -7.82 9.67
C PHE A 122 -4.68 -9.26 9.42
N ALA A 123 -3.75 -10.14 9.00
CA ALA A 123 -4.00 -11.56 8.83
C ALA A 123 -4.34 -12.23 10.16
N LEU A 124 -3.57 -11.96 11.22
CA LEU A 124 -3.83 -12.49 12.56
C LEU A 124 -5.18 -12.01 13.12
N ILE A 125 -5.53 -10.73 12.91
CA ILE A 125 -6.84 -10.20 13.29
C ILE A 125 -7.96 -10.88 12.50
N GLY A 126 -7.79 -11.08 11.19
CA GLY A 126 -8.73 -11.81 10.36
C GLY A 126 -8.97 -13.25 10.86
N ILE A 127 -7.87 -13.95 11.18
CA ILE A 127 -7.93 -15.30 11.79
C ILE A 127 -8.68 -15.26 13.12
N GLY A 128 -8.36 -14.30 13.99
CA GLY A 128 -9.03 -14.12 15.27
C GLY A 128 -10.53 -13.86 15.15
N GLN A 129 -10.96 -13.05 14.18
CA GLN A 129 -12.38 -12.81 13.91
C GLN A 129 -13.15 -14.09 13.58
N HIS A 130 -12.52 -14.99 12.82
CA HIS A 130 -13.15 -16.26 12.48
C HIS A 130 -13.23 -17.21 13.68
N PHE A 131 -12.15 -17.37 14.44
CA PHE A 131 -12.09 -18.33 15.54
C PHE A 131 -12.81 -17.87 16.82
N PHE A 132 -12.71 -16.60 17.19
CA PHE A 132 -13.24 -16.09 18.46
C PHE A 132 -14.61 -15.43 18.32
N LEU A 133 -14.88 -14.78 17.18
CA LEU A 133 -16.12 -14.02 16.98
C LEU A 133 -17.12 -14.75 16.07
N ASN A 134 -16.73 -15.85 15.42
CA ASN A 134 -17.52 -16.56 14.41
C ASN A 134 -18.03 -15.64 13.28
N VAL A 135 -17.33 -14.55 13.01
CA VAL A 135 -17.65 -13.62 11.91
C VAL A 135 -16.74 -13.91 10.72
N MET A 136 -17.23 -13.66 9.51
CA MET A 136 -16.39 -13.77 8.31
C MET A 136 -15.13 -12.89 8.43
N PRO A 137 -13.95 -13.42 8.07
CA PRO A 137 -12.68 -12.71 8.23
C PRO A 137 -12.61 -11.54 7.25
N LYS A 138 -12.76 -10.34 7.79
CA LYS A 138 -12.64 -9.08 7.04
C LYS A 138 -11.56 -8.16 7.61
N SER A 139 -11.00 -8.50 8.78
CA SER A 139 -10.09 -7.65 9.54
C SER A 139 -10.72 -6.25 9.71
N PHE A 140 -10.05 -5.18 9.26
CA PHE A 140 -10.60 -3.82 9.21
C PHE A 140 -11.30 -3.47 7.89
N PHE A 141 -11.22 -4.33 6.87
CA PHE A 141 -11.77 -4.04 5.55
C PHE A 141 -13.29 -4.14 5.52
N LEU A 142 -13.89 -3.39 4.61
CA LEU A 142 -15.33 -3.40 4.36
C LEU A 142 -15.82 -4.79 3.92
N THR A 143 -15.05 -5.47 3.07
CA THR A 143 -15.40 -6.78 2.51
C THR A 143 -14.28 -7.80 2.67
N ARG A 144 -14.66 -9.08 2.76
CA ARG A 144 -13.70 -10.20 2.73
C ARG A 144 -12.88 -10.25 1.44
N ASN A 145 -13.45 -9.74 0.33
CA ASN A 145 -12.80 -9.77 -0.97
C ASN A 145 -11.63 -8.77 -1.02
N THR A 146 -11.83 -7.55 -0.50
CA THR A 146 -10.77 -6.54 -0.38
C THR A 146 -9.69 -6.97 0.61
N HIS A 147 -10.06 -7.64 1.70
CA HIS A 147 -9.10 -8.21 2.65
C HIS A 147 -8.25 -9.30 1.98
N GLY A 148 -8.87 -10.27 1.31
CA GLY A 148 -8.17 -11.34 0.60
C GLY A 148 -7.29 -10.83 -0.55
N ALA A 149 -7.75 -9.83 -1.30
CA ALA A 149 -6.97 -9.19 -2.36
C ALA A 149 -5.71 -8.50 -1.82
N MET A 150 -5.82 -7.78 -0.69
CA MET A 150 -4.66 -7.16 -0.04
C MET A 150 -3.65 -8.21 0.44
N LEU A 151 -4.13 -9.32 1.03
CA LEU A 151 -3.26 -10.42 1.46
C LEU A 151 -2.53 -11.04 0.25
N ASN A 152 -3.22 -11.28 -0.87
CA ASN A 152 -2.60 -11.78 -2.10
C ASN A 152 -1.51 -10.85 -2.64
N LEU A 153 -1.80 -9.55 -2.68
CA LEU A 153 -0.88 -8.52 -3.20
C LEU A 153 0.48 -8.53 -2.49
N ILE A 154 0.53 -9.01 -1.25
CA ILE A 154 1.75 -9.07 -0.42
C ILE A 154 2.29 -10.49 -0.33
N ALA A 155 1.42 -11.50 -0.29
CA ALA A 155 1.82 -12.91 -0.23
C ALA A 155 2.55 -13.35 -1.51
N LEU A 156 2.12 -12.91 -2.69
CA LEU A 156 2.73 -13.27 -3.98
C LEU A 156 4.18 -12.76 -4.15
N PRO A 157 4.49 -11.47 -3.92
CA PRO A 157 5.88 -11.02 -3.93
C PRO A 157 6.70 -11.63 -2.78
N ALA A 158 6.10 -11.88 -1.61
CA ALA A 158 6.77 -12.54 -0.51
C ALA A 158 7.17 -13.99 -0.83
N THR A 159 6.31 -14.76 -1.53
CA THR A 159 6.68 -16.10 -2.00
C THR A 159 7.75 -16.06 -3.08
N ALA A 160 7.68 -15.10 -4.01
CA ALA A 160 8.74 -14.91 -5.00
C ALA A 160 10.09 -14.63 -4.32
N CYS A 161 10.12 -13.81 -3.26
CA CYS A 161 11.32 -13.57 -2.47
C CYS A 161 11.80 -14.83 -1.71
N TYR A 162 10.88 -15.66 -1.22
CA TYR A 162 11.20 -16.90 -0.52
C TYR A 162 11.76 -18.00 -1.45
N ILE A 163 11.22 -18.11 -2.67
CA ILE A 163 11.64 -19.09 -3.69
C ILE A 163 12.91 -18.65 -4.42
N SER A 164 13.22 -17.35 -4.42
CA SER A 164 14.41 -16.79 -5.05
C SER A 164 15.69 -17.52 -4.60
N PRO A 165 16.65 -17.79 -5.49
CA PRO A 165 17.84 -18.63 -5.23
C PRO A 165 18.85 -18.02 -4.23
N LYS A 166 18.48 -16.94 -3.53
CA LYS A 166 19.28 -16.41 -2.43
C LYS A 166 19.37 -17.48 -1.34
N LYS A 167 20.60 -17.86 -0.96
CA LYS A 167 20.86 -18.75 0.17
C LYS A 167 20.37 -18.10 1.46
N LEU A 168 19.12 -18.37 1.84
CA LEU A 168 18.59 -18.05 3.15
C LEU A 168 19.18 -19.05 4.16
N ASN A 169 19.55 -18.56 5.34
CA ASN A 169 19.95 -19.42 6.44
C ASN A 169 18.77 -20.32 6.84
N TYR A 170 19.01 -21.58 7.19
CA TYR A 170 17.96 -22.57 7.51
C TYR A 170 16.94 -22.05 8.52
N ARG A 171 17.41 -21.38 9.59
CA ARG A 171 16.52 -20.78 10.61
C ARG A 171 15.64 -19.65 10.06
N ILE A 172 16.19 -18.83 9.18
CA ILE A 172 15.46 -17.71 8.54
C ILE A 172 14.43 -18.28 7.55
N SER A 173 14.79 -19.32 6.81
CA SER A 173 13.88 -20.02 5.89
C SER A 173 12.66 -20.58 6.63
N ILE A 174 12.86 -21.22 7.80
CA ILE A 174 11.75 -21.71 8.64
C ILE A 174 10.82 -20.57 9.06
N ILE A 175 11.37 -19.47 9.56
CA ILE A 175 10.58 -18.32 10.00
C ILE A 175 9.76 -17.75 8.83
N TRP A 176 10.38 -17.58 7.66
CA TRP A 176 9.68 -17.14 6.45
C TRP A 176 8.58 -18.12 6.03
N GLY A 177 8.83 -19.42 6.12
CA GLY A 177 7.84 -20.46 5.85
C GLY A 177 6.63 -20.38 6.79
N ILE A 178 6.86 -20.17 8.09
CA ILE A 178 5.78 -20.00 9.07
C ILE A 178 4.94 -18.76 8.76
N VAL A 179 5.59 -17.63 8.45
CA VAL A 179 4.87 -16.40 8.16
C VAL A 179 4.06 -16.51 6.86
N LEU A 180 4.64 -17.10 5.81
CA LEU A 180 3.92 -17.37 4.56
C LEU A 180 2.74 -18.33 4.80
N PHE A 181 2.93 -19.35 5.63
CA PHE A 181 1.85 -20.25 6.00
C PHE A 181 0.69 -19.50 6.67
N VAL A 182 0.97 -18.60 7.63
CA VAL A 182 -0.06 -17.76 8.27
C VAL A 182 -0.79 -16.89 7.25
N LEU A 183 -0.07 -16.27 6.31
CA LEU A 183 -0.68 -15.45 5.25
C LEU A 183 -1.58 -16.29 4.34
N PHE A 184 -1.11 -17.45 3.87
CA PHE A 184 -1.92 -18.34 3.04
C PHE A 184 -3.13 -18.88 3.77
N PHE A 185 -2.96 -19.27 5.03
CA PHE A 185 -4.05 -19.72 5.86
C PHE A 185 -5.15 -18.64 5.98
N ALA A 186 -4.76 -17.39 6.23
CA ALA A 186 -5.69 -16.26 6.26
C ALA A 186 -6.40 -16.05 4.91
N ILE A 187 -5.67 -16.15 3.78
CA ILE A 187 -6.24 -16.04 2.43
C ILE A 187 -7.31 -17.11 2.21
N PHE A 188 -7.01 -18.39 2.49
CA PHE A 188 -7.97 -19.48 2.33
C PHE A 188 -9.21 -19.29 3.20
N GLN A 189 -9.03 -18.81 4.43
CA GLN A 189 -10.12 -18.55 5.37
C GLN A 189 -11.10 -17.48 4.85
N THR A 190 -10.65 -16.52 4.03
CA THR A 190 -11.57 -15.53 3.42
C THR A 190 -12.61 -16.16 2.50
N SER A 191 -12.36 -17.36 1.94
CA SER A 191 -13.27 -18.07 1.02
C SER A 191 -13.81 -17.16 -0.10
N SER A 192 -13.03 -16.14 -0.49
CA SER A 192 -13.39 -15.17 -1.51
C SER A 192 -13.08 -15.77 -2.87
N LYS A 193 -14.11 -15.95 -3.72
CA LYS A 193 -13.95 -16.47 -5.08
C LYS A 193 -12.93 -15.64 -5.88
N GLY A 194 -12.99 -14.31 -5.77
CA GLY A 194 -12.06 -13.41 -6.46
C GLY A 194 -10.63 -13.48 -5.91
N ALA A 195 -10.47 -13.64 -4.60
CA ALA A 195 -9.13 -13.79 -4.00
C ALA A 195 -8.51 -15.15 -4.39
N ILE A 196 -9.30 -16.22 -4.45
CA ILE A 196 -8.82 -17.54 -4.89
C ILE A 196 -8.39 -17.48 -6.37
N ILE A 197 -9.17 -16.83 -7.24
CA ILE A 197 -8.81 -16.67 -8.65
C ILE A 197 -7.53 -15.84 -8.81
N SER A 198 -7.44 -14.70 -8.12
CA SER A 198 -6.23 -13.86 -8.13
C SER A 198 -5.01 -14.60 -7.61
N PHE A 199 -5.16 -15.45 -6.60
CA PHE A 199 -4.07 -16.26 -6.08
C PHE A 199 -3.60 -17.32 -7.11
N CYS A 200 -4.53 -17.98 -7.80
CA CYS A 200 -4.19 -19.00 -8.79
C CYS A 200 -3.57 -18.44 -10.08
N LEU A 201 -3.98 -17.24 -10.50
CA LEU A 201 -3.51 -16.64 -11.76
C LEU A 201 -2.21 -15.84 -11.60
N GLY A 202 -1.92 -15.36 -10.39
CA GLY A 202 -0.83 -14.42 -10.13
C GLY A 202 -1.26 -12.98 -10.35
#